data_AF-A0A820RE41-F1
#
_entry.id   AF-A0A820RE41-F1
#
_cell.length_a   1.000
_cell.length_b   1.000
_cell.length_c   1.000
_cell.angle_alpha   90.00
_cell.angle_beta   90.00
_cell.angle_gamma   90.00
#
_symmetry.space_group_name_H-M   'P 1'
#
loop_
_entity.id
_entity.type
_entity.pdbx_description
1 polymer ?
#
loop_
_entity_poly.entity_id
_entity_poly.type
_entity_poly.pdbx_seq_one_letter_code
_entity_poly.pdbx_strand_id
1 'polypeptide(L)'
;PALGLGTGFYGEQNVSYGTYPECGAEPPGCGPNTQKAVYTWLTKAGGLRLDCANSYYNQRSVAQGIQQSLVDRSEVFILSKVGPTFPLGYNETINQTLDILQELQTTWIDLSLVHWPTMKHPGESDVPKSSDPACNTTSPLTYNEKGCRLSTWSAM
;
A
#
# COMPACT_ATOMS: atom_id res chain seq x y z
N PRO A 1 19.50 4.60 -3.92
CA PRO A 1 18.80 3.31 -4.14
C PRO A 1 17.49 3.30 -3.35
N ALA A 2 16.55 2.39 -3.64
CA ALA A 2 15.31 2.22 -2.89
C ALA A 2 15.07 0.73 -2.59
N LEU A 3 14.46 0.45 -1.43
CA LEU A 3 13.98 -0.89 -1.07
C LEU A 3 12.52 -1.00 -1.49
N GLY A 4 12.25 -1.80 -2.53
CA GLY A 4 10.88 -2.23 -2.85
C GLY A 4 10.44 -3.31 -1.89
N LEU A 5 9.28 -3.12 -1.24
CA LEU A 5 8.79 -3.95 -0.13
C LEU A 5 7.84 -5.10 -0.55
N GLY A 6 7.16 -4.98 -1.69
CA GLY A 6 6.29 -6.01 -2.25
C GLY A 6 5.33 -6.67 -1.23
N THR A 7 4.87 -7.88 -1.53
CA THR A 7 4.06 -8.69 -0.61
C THR A 7 4.95 -9.56 0.30
N GLY A 8 6.05 -9.02 0.84
CA GLY A 8 6.74 -9.61 1.99
C GLY A 8 7.37 -11.01 1.86
N PHE A 9 7.62 -11.55 0.67
CA PHE A 9 8.32 -12.84 0.48
C PHE A 9 9.84 -12.77 0.76
N TYR A 10 10.27 -12.03 1.78
CA TYR A 10 11.68 -11.94 2.14
C TYR A 10 12.10 -13.17 2.93
N GLY A 11 12.71 -14.14 2.24
CA GLY A 11 13.50 -15.20 2.87
C GLY A 11 12.74 -16.44 3.35
N GLU A 12 11.41 -16.47 3.31
CA GLU A 12 10.62 -17.67 3.63
C GLU A 12 9.56 -17.96 2.57
N GLN A 13 9.62 -19.14 1.95
CA GLN A 13 8.69 -19.54 0.89
C GLN A 13 7.36 -20.12 1.41
N ASN A 14 7.20 -20.29 2.73
CA ASN A 14 6.12 -21.09 3.32
C ASN A 14 5.38 -20.42 4.48
N VAL A 15 5.19 -19.09 4.46
CA VAL A 15 4.35 -18.43 5.47
C VAL A 15 2.91 -18.39 5.00
N SER A 16 2.02 -19.07 5.73
CA SER A 16 0.57 -19.08 5.48
C SER A 16 -0.07 -17.72 5.81
N TYR A 17 -1.15 -17.39 5.09
CA TYR A 17 -1.99 -16.22 5.37
C TYR A 17 -2.44 -16.19 6.84
N GLY A 18 -2.38 -15.03 7.49
CA GLY A 18 -2.86 -14.83 8.86
C GLY A 18 -1.99 -15.41 9.99
N THR A 19 -0.73 -15.75 9.72
CA THR A 19 0.18 -16.33 10.73
C THR A 19 0.70 -15.31 11.76
N TYR A 20 0.63 -14.01 11.47
CA TYR A 20 1.17 -12.97 12.32
C TYR A 20 0.04 -12.19 13.04
N PRO A 21 -0.04 -12.23 14.39
CA PRO A 21 -1.12 -11.59 15.15
C PRO A 21 -1.29 -10.09 14.88
N GLU A 22 -0.19 -9.38 14.65
CA GLU A 22 -0.16 -7.95 14.30
C GLU A 22 -0.73 -7.66 12.89
N CYS A 23 -0.85 -8.70 12.08
CA CYS A 23 -1.31 -8.69 10.69
C CYS A 23 -2.73 -9.24 10.53
N GLY A 24 -3.39 -9.72 11.59
CA GLY A 24 -4.73 -10.30 11.48
C GLY A 24 -4.79 -11.47 10.48
N ALA A 25 -5.76 -11.47 9.58
CA ALA A 25 -5.90 -12.45 8.49
C ALA A 25 -5.20 -12.00 7.17
N GLU A 26 -4.36 -10.97 7.23
CA GLU A 26 -3.86 -10.31 6.03
C GLU A 26 -2.82 -11.13 5.24
N PRO A 27 -2.66 -10.85 3.93
CA PRO A 27 -1.78 -11.57 3.02
C PRO A 27 -0.32 -11.66 3.46
N PRO A 28 0.45 -12.63 2.91
CA PRO A 28 1.91 -12.69 3.11
C PRO A 28 2.46 -11.32 2.68
N GLY A 29 3.05 -10.60 3.62
CA GLY A 29 3.29 -9.16 3.48
C GLY A 29 3.70 -8.54 4.81
N CYS A 30 2.82 -8.64 5.80
CA CYS A 30 3.07 -8.18 7.17
C CYS A 30 3.81 -9.25 7.99
N GLY A 31 4.56 -8.79 8.99
CA GLY A 31 5.30 -9.62 9.95
C GLY A 31 6.77 -9.21 10.15
N PRO A 32 7.55 -10.00 10.91
CA PRO A 32 8.91 -9.68 11.33
C PRO A 32 9.90 -9.61 10.18
N ASN A 33 9.64 -10.26 9.04
CA ASN A 33 10.53 -10.23 7.88
C ASN A 33 10.58 -8.84 7.22
N THR A 34 9.41 -8.24 6.98
CA THR A 34 9.33 -6.87 6.44
C THR A 34 9.95 -5.86 7.41
N GLN A 35 9.63 -5.98 8.70
CA GLN A 35 10.23 -5.16 9.75
C GLN A 35 11.77 -5.27 9.75
N LYS A 36 12.31 -6.49 9.74
CA LYS A 36 13.75 -6.74 9.72
C LYS A 36 14.42 -6.23 8.44
N ALA A 37 13.76 -6.37 7.29
CA ALA A 37 14.26 -5.84 6.02
C ALA A 37 14.37 -4.31 6.06
N VAL A 38 13.33 -3.63 6.54
CA VAL A 38 13.33 -2.16 6.71
C VAL A 38 14.41 -1.72 7.70
N TYR A 39 14.48 -2.34 8.89
CA TYR A 39 15.52 -2.03 9.87
C TYR A 39 16.93 -2.21 9.32
N THR A 40 17.19 -3.32 8.62
CA THR A 40 18.51 -3.63 8.05
C THR A 40 18.86 -2.63 6.95
N TRP A 41 17.88 -2.26 6.11
CA TRP A 41 18.05 -1.27 5.05
C TRP A 41 18.46 0.09 5.60
N LEU A 42 17.76 0.57 6.62
CA LEU A 42 18.00 1.88 7.23
C LEU A 42 19.31 1.92 8.04
N THR A 43 19.66 0.84 8.77
CA THR A 43 20.77 0.88 9.74
C THR A 43 22.06 0.20 9.29
N LYS A 44 21.98 -0.78 8.39
CA LYS A 44 23.15 -1.58 7.96
C LYS A 44 23.54 -1.31 6.50
N ALA A 45 22.56 -1.12 5.63
CA ALA A 45 22.81 -0.84 4.22
C ALA A 45 22.92 0.67 3.89
N GLY A 46 22.54 1.55 4.83
CA GLY A 46 22.59 3.01 4.66
C GLY A 46 21.59 3.53 3.63
N GLY A 47 20.52 2.78 3.37
CA GLY A 47 19.46 3.20 2.46
C GLY A 47 18.41 4.06 3.17
N LEU A 48 17.80 4.99 2.44
CA LEU A 48 16.83 5.95 2.99
C LEU A 48 15.51 6.01 2.21
N ARG A 49 15.31 5.16 1.19
CA ARG A 49 14.09 5.18 0.36
C ARG A 49 13.34 3.86 0.47
N LEU A 50 12.05 3.94 0.72
CA LEU A 50 11.12 2.81 0.84
C LEU A 50 10.03 2.94 -0.22
N ASP A 51 9.79 1.84 -0.93
CA ASP A 51 8.72 1.71 -1.92
C ASP A 51 7.68 0.70 -1.41
N CYS A 52 6.57 1.25 -0.90
CA CYS A 52 5.44 0.58 -0.27
C CYS A 52 4.22 0.54 -1.21
N ALA A 53 3.15 -0.14 -0.81
CA ALA A 53 1.82 -0.01 -1.40
C ALA A 53 0.74 -0.46 -0.39
N ASN A 54 -0.47 0.10 -0.48
CA ASN A 54 -1.58 -0.31 0.39
C ASN A 54 -1.89 -1.81 0.23
N SER A 55 -1.89 -2.29 -1.02
CA SER A 55 -2.11 -3.69 -1.36
C SER A 55 -1.00 -4.66 -0.93
N TYR A 56 0.06 -4.18 -0.29
CA TYR A 56 1.08 -5.05 0.30
C TYR A 56 0.75 -5.46 1.73
N TYR A 57 -0.24 -4.80 2.35
CA TYR A 57 -0.74 -5.17 3.67
C TYR A 57 0.38 -5.32 4.70
N ASN A 58 1.35 -4.40 4.70
CA ASN A 58 2.56 -4.49 5.52
C ASN A 58 3.01 -3.18 6.15
N GLN A 59 2.22 -2.12 6.01
CA GLN A 59 2.48 -0.77 6.49
C GLN A 59 2.86 -0.74 7.97
N ARG A 60 2.18 -1.53 8.82
CA ARG A 60 2.50 -1.62 10.26
C ARG A 60 3.89 -2.18 10.52
N SER A 61 4.32 -3.19 9.77
CA SER A 61 5.68 -3.75 9.88
C SER A 61 6.74 -2.77 9.37
N VAL A 62 6.41 -1.99 8.34
CA VAL A 62 7.27 -0.89 7.88
C VAL A 62 7.43 0.16 8.97
N ALA A 63 6.34 0.58 9.60
CA ALA A 63 6.36 1.54 10.71
C ALA A 63 7.27 1.06 11.85
N GLN A 64 7.11 -0.20 12.26
CA GLN A 64 7.93 -0.82 13.30
C GLN A 64 9.42 -0.85 12.91
N GLY A 65 9.73 -1.20 11.65
CA GLY A 65 11.11 -1.20 11.15
C GLY A 65 11.75 0.18 11.16
N ILE A 66 11.00 1.23 10.78
CA ILE A 66 11.44 2.63 10.86
C ILE A 66 11.67 3.03 12.32
N GLN A 67 10.71 2.79 13.21
CA GLN A 67 10.82 3.16 14.62
C GLN A 67 12.02 2.48 15.31
N GLN A 68 12.26 1.21 15.03
CA GLN A 68 13.40 0.48 15.59
C GLN A 68 14.75 0.93 15.02
N SER A 69 14.77 1.50 13.82
CA SER A 69 16.00 2.01 13.21
C SER A 69 16.56 3.23 13.92
N LEU A 70 15.71 3.97 14.65
CA LEU A 70 16.01 5.27 15.26
C LEU A 70 16.48 6.34 14.25
N VAL A 71 16.27 6.12 12.94
CA VAL A 71 16.50 7.13 11.90
C VAL A 71 15.36 8.12 11.93
N ASP A 72 15.68 9.42 11.88
CA ASP A 72 14.67 10.47 11.87
C ASP A 72 13.74 10.31 10.67
N ARG A 73 12.42 10.40 10.90
CA ARG A 73 11.41 10.24 9.85
C ARG A 73 11.66 11.19 8.67
N SER A 74 12.21 12.38 8.89
CA SER A 74 12.54 13.36 7.85
C SER A 74 13.67 12.92 6.91
N GLU A 75 14.49 11.95 7.30
CA GLU A 75 15.54 11.39 6.43
C GLU A 75 15.02 10.26 5.55
N VAL A 76 13.92 9.62 5.96
CA VAL A 76 13.33 8.49 5.24
C VAL A 76 12.37 8.99 4.16
N PHE A 77 12.59 8.64 2.91
CA PHE A 77 11.65 8.87 1.82
C PHE A 77 10.70 7.68 1.68
N ILE A 78 9.40 7.91 1.86
CA ILE A 78 8.37 6.88 1.75
C ILE A 78 7.50 7.15 0.52
N LEU A 79 7.53 6.21 -0.43
CA LEU A 79 6.56 6.10 -1.51
C LEU A 79 5.50 5.07 -1.13
N SER A 80 4.22 5.40 -1.30
CA SER A 80 3.14 4.41 -1.20
C SER A 80 2.17 4.51 -2.37
N LYS A 81 1.31 3.51 -2.52
CA LYS A 81 0.40 3.37 -3.66
C LYS A 81 -1.01 3.00 -3.20
N VAL A 82 -2.02 3.67 -3.75
CA VAL A 82 -3.44 3.27 -3.58
C VAL A 82 -3.86 2.24 -4.63
N GLY A 83 -4.83 1.39 -4.28
CA GLY A 83 -5.25 0.26 -5.11
C GLY A 83 -4.15 -0.80 -5.32
N PRO A 84 -4.39 -1.84 -6.15
CA PRO A 84 -5.65 -2.15 -6.83
C PRO A 84 -6.61 -3.01 -5.98
N THR A 85 -6.16 -3.54 -4.83
CA THR A 85 -7.01 -4.41 -4.00
C THR A 85 -8.14 -3.65 -3.29
N PHE A 86 -8.05 -2.32 -3.29
CA PHE A 86 -9.03 -1.40 -2.71
C PHE A 86 -9.62 -0.49 -3.80
N PRO A 87 -10.85 0.02 -3.61
CA PRO A 87 -11.54 0.76 -4.65
C PRO A 87 -10.86 2.09 -4.99
N LEU A 88 -10.78 2.43 -6.27
CA LEU A 88 -10.38 3.78 -6.70
C LEU A 88 -11.59 4.73 -6.71
N GLY A 89 -11.34 6.03 -6.82
CA GLY A 89 -12.37 7.08 -6.69
C GLY A 89 -11.89 8.20 -5.76
N TYR A 90 -12.55 9.36 -5.79
CA TYR A 90 -12.10 10.52 -5.04
C TYR A 90 -12.02 10.25 -3.53
N ASN A 91 -13.15 9.87 -2.92
CA ASN A 91 -13.24 9.64 -1.48
C ASN A 91 -12.45 8.39 -1.07
N GLU A 92 -12.48 7.35 -1.89
CA GLU A 92 -11.76 6.10 -1.64
C GLU A 92 -10.24 6.32 -1.62
N THR A 93 -9.73 7.19 -2.50
CA THR A 93 -8.29 7.53 -2.53
C THR A 93 -7.87 8.29 -1.28
N ILE A 94 -8.70 9.24 -0.82
CA ILE A 94 -8.46 9.96 0.44
C ILE A 94 -8.43 8.97 1.61
N ASN A 95 -9.47 8.13 1.73
CA ASN A 95 -9.58 7.17 2.82
C ASN A 95 -8.41 6.18 2.83
N GLN A 96 -8.05 5.62 1.68
CA GLN A 96 -6.87 4.75 1.58
C GLN A 96 -5.58 5.46 1.99
N THR A 97 -5.41 6.73 1.63
CA THR A 97 -4.23 7.51 2.01
C THR A 97 -4.20 7.72 3.53
N LEU A 98 -5.34 8.01 4.16
CA LEU A 98 -5.45 8.13 5.62
C LEU A 98 -5.13 6.81 6.33
N ASP A 99 -5.62 5.68 5.81
CA ASP A 99 -5.31 4.35 6.34
C ASP A 99 -3.81 4.05 6.23
N ILE A 100 -3.19 4.32 5.08
CA ILE A 100 -1.74 4.18 4.87
C ILE A 100 -0.96 4.99 5.90
N LEU A 101 -1.33 6.27 6.12
CA LEU A 101 -0.66 7.15 7.09
C LEU A 101 -0.82 6.64 8.52
N GLN A 102 -2.03 6.21 8.88
CA GLN A 102 -2.34 5.64 10.19
C GLN A 102 -1.49 4.39 10.45
N GLU A 103 -1.41 3.46 9.50
CA GLU A 103 -0.68 2.22 9.67
C GLU A 103 0.84 2.38 9.61
N LEU A 104 1.33 3.33 8.80
CA LEU A 104 2.73 3.74 8.81
C LEU A 104 3.11 4.55 10.06
N GLN A 105 2.13 4.94 10.88
CA GLN A 105 2.29 5.77 12.07
C GLN A 105 3.06 7.07 11.75
N THR A 106 2.68 7.73 10.65
CA THR A 106 3.28 8.97 10.19
C THR A 106 2.22 9.93 9.66
N THR A 107 2.52 11.22 9.63
CA THR A 107 1.58 12.25 9.16
C THR A 107 1.77 12.62 7.69
N TRP A 108 2.81 12.10 7.01
CA TRP A 108 3.02 12.29 5.57
C TRP A 108 3.70 11.09 4.90
N ILE A 109 3.50 10.97 3.59
CA ILE A 109 4.33 10.20 2.67
C ILE A 109 4.94 11.16 1.65
N ASP A 110 6.09 10.80 1.11
CA ASP A 110 6.87 11.67 0.23
C ASP A 110 6.43 11.57 -1.23
N LEU A 111 5.80 10.44 -1.61
CA LEU A 111 5.19 10.24 -2.91
C LEU A 111 4.00 9.30 -2.81
N SER A 112 2.84 9.74 -3.30
CA SER A 112 1.66 8.89 -3.52
C SER A 112 1.52 8.55 -5.00
N LEU A 113 1.27 7.27 -5.32
CA LEU A 113 1.02 6.81 -6.68
C LEU A 113 -0.28 6.02 -6.78
N VAL A 114 -0.84 5.97 -7.98
CA VAL A 114 -1.85 4.97 -8.33
C VAL A 114 -1.12 3.68 -8.69
N HIS A 115 -1.37 2.59 -7.95
CA HIS A 115 -0.64 1.32 -8.14
C HIS A 115 -0.92 0.72 -9.52
N TRP A 116 -2.19 0.68 -9.91
CA TRP A 116 -2.66 0.23 -11.22
C TRP A 116 -3.72 1.20 -11.74
N PRO A 117 -3.70 1.55 -13.03
CA PRO A 117 -4.56 2.60 -13.58
C PRO A 117 -6.05 2.21 -13.63
N THR A 118 -6.36 0.93 -13.42
CA THR A 118 -7.71 0.38 -13.37
C THR A 118 -7.79 -0.70 -12.29
N MET A 119 -8.98 -0.89 -11.73
CA MET A 119 -9.31 -2.13 -11.02
C MET A 119 -9.42 -3.27 -12.04
N LYS A 120 -9.44 -4.55 -11.59
CA LYS A 120 -9.63 -5.73 -12.46
C LYS A 120 -10.74 -5.54 -13.52
N HIS A 121 -10.71 -6.31 -14.60
CA HIS A 121 -11.63 -6.13 -15.73
C HIS A 121 -13.10 -6.08 -15.27
N PRO A 122 -13.92 -5.12 -15.77
CA PRO A 122 -15.33 -5.03 -15.42
C PRO A 122 -16.06 -6.35 -15.68
N GLY A 123 -16.81 -6.85 -14.68
CA GLY A 123 -17.55 -8.11 -14.76
C GLY A 123 -16.85 -9.32 -14.13
N GLU A 124 -15.62 -9.18 -13.62
CA GLU A 124 -15.02 -10.21 -12.75
C GLU A 124 -15.68 -10.21 -11.35
N SER A 125 -15.75 -11.37 -10.70
CA SER A 125 -16.14 -11.46 -9.29
C SER A 125 -15.03 -10.87 -8.39
N ASP A 126 -15.41 -10.31 -7.23
CA ASP A 126 -14.50 -9.73 -6.22
C ASP A 126 -13.78 -8.43 -6.62
N VAL A 127 -14.38 -7.62 -7.51
CA VAL A 127 -13.87 -6.26 -7.75
C VAL A 127 -14.29 -5.34 -6.59
N PRO A 128 -13.36 -4.57 -5.99
CA PRO A 128 -13.71 -3.59 -4.96
C PRO A 128 -14.73 -2.58 -5.49
N LYS A 129 -15.80 -2.34 -4.73
CA LYS A 129 -16.86 -1.41 -5.12
C LYS A 129 -16.48 0.01 -4.73
N SER A 130 -16.50 0.91 -5.70
CA SER A 130 -16.36 2.35 -5.47
C SER A 130 -17.72 3.01 -5.34
N SER A 131 -17.82 4.03 -4.49
CA SER A 131 -18.96 4.96 -4.46
C SER A 131 -18.88 6.02 -5.57
N ASP A 132 -17.72 6.20 -6.18
CA ASP A 132 -17.54 7.06 -7.34
C ASP A 132 -18.22 6.43 -8.57
N PRO A 133 -19.21 7.12 -9.19
CA PRO A 133 -19.92 6.60 -10.35
C PRO A 133 -19.00 6.27 -11.53
N ALA A 134 -17.92 7.02 -11.72
CA ALA A 134 -16.98 6.79 -12.81
C ALA A 134 -16.14 5.52 -12.59
N CYS A 135 -15.92 5.14 -11.32
CA CYS A 135 -15.16 3.96 -10.93
C CYS A 135 -16.04 2.71 -10.72
N ASN A 136 -17.32 2.76 -11.11
CA ASN A 136 -18.22 1.62 -10.95
C ASN A 136 -17.93 0.49 -11.97
N THR A 137 -17.21 -0.53 -11.52
CA THR A 137 -16.77 -1.70 -12.30
C THR A 137 -17.79 -2.84 -12.38
N THR A 138 -18.97 -2.70 -11.76
CA THR A 138 -20.00 -3.76 -11.76
C THR A 138 -20.58 -4.03 -13.15
N SER A 139 -20.46 -3.09 -14.08
CA SER A 139 -20.85 -3.23 -15.48
C SER A 139 -19.92 -2.44 -16.40
N PRO A 140 -19.55 -2.98 -17.58
CA PRO A 140 -18.85 -2.21 -18.62
C PRO A 140 -19.61 -0.95 -19.06
N LEU A 141 -20.94 -0.93 -18.91
CA LEU A 141 -21.77 0.22 -19.29
C LEU A 141 -21.67 1.39 -18.30
N THR A 142 -21.32 1.10 -17.04
CA THR A 142 -21.21 2.10 -15.98
C THR A 142 -19.76 2.53 -15.73
N TYR A 143 -18.80 1.74 -16.20
CA TYR A 143 -17.39 2.02 -15.98
C TYR A 143 -16.87 3.10 -16.93
N ASN A 144 -16.54 4.28 -16.39
CA ASN A 144 -15.85 5.34 -17.11
C ASN A 144 -14.39 5.38 -16.67
N GLU A 145 -13.56 4.58 -17.33
CA GLU A 145 -12.14 4.43 -17.02
C GLU A 145 -11.38 5.77 -16.93
N LYS A 146 -11.58 6.66 -17.91
CA LYS A 146 -10.94 7.99 -17.93
C LYS A 146 -11.43 8.85 -16.76
N GLY A 147 -12.74 8.86 -16.51
CA GLY A 147 -13.34 9.58 -15.39
C GLY A 147 -12.83 9.09 -14.04
N CYS A 148 -12.77 7.77 -13.87
CA CYS A 148 -12.27 7.15 -12.64
C CYS A 148 -10.82 7.55 -12.34
N ARG A 149 -9.95 7.50 -13.35
CA ARG A 149 -8.57 7.96 -13.21
C ARG A 149 -8.50 9.44 -12.83
N LEU A 150 -9.20 10.32 -13.56
CA LEU A 150 -9.17 11.75 -13.27
C LEU A 150 -9.64 12.06 -11.85
N SER A 151 -10.71 11.39 -11.40
CA SER A 151 -11.23 11.52 -10.03
C SER A 151 -10.22 11.05 -8.98
N THR A 152 -9.58 9.90 -9.21
CA THR A 152 -8.52 9.36 -8.34
C THR A 152 -7.33 10.32 -8.26
N TRP A 153 -6.85 10.83 -9.40
CA TRP A 153 -5.73 11.78 -9.45
C TRP A 153 -6.06 13.11 -8.77
N SER A 154 -7.31 13.59 -8.84
CA SER A 154 -7.70 14.83 -8.18
C SER A 154 -7.78 14.75 -6.65
N ALA A 155 -7.76 13.53 -6.09
CA ALA A 155 -7.77 13.28 -4.65
C ALA A 155 -6.37 13.16 -4.03
N MET A 156 -5.32 13.04 -4.85
CA MET A 156 -3.92 12.98 -4.43
C MET A 156 -3.29 14.38 -4.41
#